data_AF-A0A6P0WXU1-F1
#
_entry.id   AF-A0A6P0WXU1-F1
#
_cell.length_a   1.000
_cell.length_b   1.000
_cell.length_c   1.000
_cell.angle_alpha   90.00
_cell.angle_beta   90.00
_cell.angle_gamma   90.00
#
_symmetry.space_group_name_H-M   'P 1'
#
loop_
_entity.id
_entity.type
_entity.pdbx_description
1 polymer ?
#
loop_
_entity_poly.entity_id
_entity_poly.type
_entity_poly.pdbx_seq_one_letter_code
_entity_poly.pdbx_strand_id
1 'polypeptide(L)'
;MSTTTESLTDVQSEIAHAIAQTLVQADTDANELGKAIAYLRTYINREQAGARFFDYLKTLAKNGRHIGHSKRTTGYYYNIEHACSQYLKAYQDDVAVMLQILGWTSRLMRYYQNSDSIGEITAPVVESARQAEIAEVISAHNFAVAQVLSATVTAIKGNKVTYEMLGTIKLTQKEPKKAKSLSEGQVVEVEIVDLKEDGSIKKVKCVN
;
A
#
# COMPACT_ATOMS: atom_id res chain seq x y z
N MET A 1 22.46 18.66 -20.85
CA MET A 1 21.75 17.58 -20.15
C MET A 1 21.08 18.20 -18.94
N SER A 2 19.78 18.48 -19.02
CA SER A 2 19.03 19.04 -17.90
C SER A 2 18.61 17.90 -16.99
N THR A 3 19.26 17.78 -15.83
CA THR A 3 18.79 16.89 -14.75
C THR A 3 17.61 17.57 -14.09
N THR A 4 16.41 17.34 -14.60
CA THR A 4 15.17 17.65 -13.88
C THR A 4 15.20 16.81 -12.62
N THR A 5 15.44 17.45 -11.47
CA THR A 5 15.31 16.79 -10.18
C THR A 5 13.81 16.70 -9.93
N GLU A 6 13.18 15.60 -10.37
CA GLU A 6 11.79 15.35 -10.02
C GLU A 6 11.70 15.24 -8.49
N SER A 7 11.06 16.25 -7.89
CA SER A 7 10.73 16.25 -6.47
C SER A 7 9.66 15.20 -6.21
N LEU A 8 9.70 14.60 -5.01
CA LEU A 8 8.63 13.71 -4.58
C LEU A 8 7.27 14.43 -4.67
N THR A 9 6.23 13.71 -5.07
CA THR A 9 4.86 14.18 -4.93
C THR A 9 4.48 14.30 -3.45
N ASP A 10 3.36 14.94 -3.14
CA ASP A 10 2.85 15.05 -1.77
C ASP A 10 2.64 13.66 -1.15
N VAL A 11 2.01 12.74 -1.90
CA VAL A 11 1.81 11.35 -1.48
C VAL A 11 3.13 10.62 -1.21
N GLN A 12 4.11 10.74 -2.10
CA GLN A 12 5.41 10.09 -1.90
C GLN A 12 6.17 10.69 -0.70
N SER A 13 6.01 11.99 -0.44
CA SER A 13 6.58 12.67 0.71
C SER A 13 5.92 12.18 2.02
N GLU A 14 4.60 12.08 2.06
CA GLU A 14 3.84 11.51 3.18
C GLU A 14 4.25 10.07 3.48
N ILE A 15 4.48 9.26 2.44
CA ILE A 15 4.98 7.90 2.59
C ILE A 15 6.37 7.89 3.22
N ALA A 16 7.29 8.76 2.75
CA ALA A 16 8.62 8.87 3.35
C ALA A 16 8.54 9.26 4.83
N HIS A 17 7.64 10.19 5.18
CA HIS A 17 7.35 10.59 6.56
C HIS A 17 6.82 9.42 7.40
N ALA A 18 5.83 8.68 6.88
CA ALA A 18 5.21 7.55 7.58
C ALA A 18 6.22 6.44 7.88
N ILE A 19 7.05 6.06 6.89
CA ILE A 19 8.11 5.07 7.08
C ILE A 19 9.10 5.58 8.13
N ALA A 20 9.56 6.83 8.02
CA ALA A 20 10.54 7.40 8.94
C ALA A 20 10.04 7.42 10.39
N GLN A 21 8.81 7.89 10.63
CA GLN A 21 8.20 7.89 11.96
C GLN A 21 8.05 6.48 12.51
N THR A 22 7.53 5.54 11.71
CA THR A 22 7.36 4.14 12.11
C THR A 22 8.68 3.53 12.58
N LEU A 23 9.76 3.76 11.82
CA LEU A 23 11.07 3.21 12.15
C LEU A 23 11.71 3.90 13.35
N VAL A 24 11.55 5.22 13.51
CA VAL A 24 12.08 5.96 14.67
C VAL A 24 11.35 5.61 15.95
N GLN A 25 10.02 5.51 15.93
CA GLN A 25 9.22 5.08 17.08
C GLN A 25 9.56 3.66 17.52
N ALA A 26 9.96 2.80 16.58
CA ALA A 26 10.43 1.45 16.85
C ALA A 26 11.94 1.37 17.22
N ASP A 27 12.60 2.51 17.50
CA ASP A 27 14.02 2.62 17.84
C ASP A 27 14.94 1.92 16.83
N THR A 28 14.60 2.02 15.54
CA THR A 28 15.32 1.36 14.45
C THR A 28 16.53 2.18 14.01
N ASP A 29 17.69 1.54 13.89
CA ASP A 29 18.91 2.19 13.44
C ASP A 29 18.83 2.60 11.95
N ALA A 30 18.95 3.91 11.69
CA ALA A 30 18.93 4.48 10.34
C ALA A 30 20.07 3.95 9.44
N ASN A 31 21.17 3.44 10.03
CA ASN A 31 22.25 2.83 9.27
C ASN A 31 21.86 1.46 8.69
N GLU A 32 21.01 0.69 9.37
CA GLU A 32 20.49 -0.58 8.83
C GLU A 32 19.55 -0.33 7.65
N LEU A 33 18.71 0.72 7.73
CA LEU A 33 17.94 1.18 6.56
C LEU A 33 18.88 1.61 5.42
N GLY A 34 19.97 2.33 5.74
CA GLY A 34 20.98 2.72 4.77
C GLY A 34 21.59 1.55 4.00
N LYS A 35 21.81 0.39 4.64
CA LYS A 35 22.28 -0.84 3.98
C LYS A 35 21.24 -1.40 3.01
N ALA A 36 19.96 -1.38 3.38
CA ALA A 36 18.87 -1.79 2.49
C ALA A 36 18.77 -0.87 1.26
N ILE A 37 18.90 0.45 1.44
CA ILE A 37 18.94 1.42 0.33
C ILE A 37 20.13 1.15 -0.58
N ALA A 38 21.31 0.88 0.00
CA ALA A 38 22.51 0.56 -0.77
C ALA A 38 22.31 -0.70 -1.62
N TYR A 39 21.67 -1.74 -1.07
CA TYR A 39 21.30 -2.94 -1.83
C TYR A 39 20.41 -2.60 -3.03
N LEU A 40 19.32 -1.86 -2.82
CA LEU A 40 18.40 -1.49 -3.90
C LEU A 40 19.10 -0.68 -4.99
N ARG A 41 19.92 0.29 -4.59
CA ARG A 41 20.69 1.12 -5.51
C ARG A 41 21.67 0.30 -6.35
N THR A 42 22.36 -0.65 -5.74
CA THR A 42 23.33 -1.53 -6.45
C THR A 42 22.65 -2.42 -7.48
N TYR A 43 21.40 -2.81 -7.24
CA TYR A 43 20.68 -3.76 -8.08
C TYR A 43 19.51 -3.16 -8.86
N ILE A 44 19.44 -1.83 -8.97
CA ILE A 44 18.35 -1.09 -9.61
C ILE A 44 18.05 -1.54 -11.05
N ASN A 45 19.09 -1.86 -11.83
CA ASN A 45 18.98 -2.25 -13.23
C ASN A 45 18.67 -3.75 -13.44
N ARG A 46 18.48 -4.52 -12.37
CA ARG A 46 18.13 -5.94 -12.49
C ARG A 46 16.65 -6.11 -12.77
N GLU A 47 16.32 -7.15 -13.52
CA GLU A 47 14.93 -7.55 -13.72
C GLU A 47 14.26 -7.83 -12.35
N GLN A 48 13.05 -7.31 -12.18
CA GLN A 48 12.27 -7.44 -10.94
C GLN A 48 13.01 -6.89 -9.70
N ALA A 49 13.82 -5.83 -9.84
CA ALA A 49 14.63 -5.28 -8.76
C ALA A 49 13.83 -4.92 -7.50
N GLY A 50 12.63 -4.32 -7.64
CA GLY A 50 11.77 -4.05 -6.49
C GLY A 50 11.24 -5.30 -5.80
N ALA A 51 10.80 -6.32 -6.55
CA ALA A 51 10.39 -7.60 -5.97
C ALA A 51 11.55 -8.27 -5.20
N ARG A 52 12.74 -8.29 -5.81
CA ARG A 52 13.98 -8.82 -5.20
C ARG A 52 14.42 -8.03 -3.98
N PHE A 53 14.11 -6.74 -3.91
CA PHE A 53 14.34 -5.94 -2.71
C PHE A 53 13.45 -6.39 -1.55
N PHE A 54 12.16 -6.62 -1.78
CA PHE A 54 11.29 -7.17 -0.75
C PHE A 54 11.71 -8.57 -0.30
N ASP A 55 12.13 -9.43 -1.24
CA ASP A 55 12.66 -10.75 -0.90
C ASP A 55 13.95 -10.68 -0.07
N TYR A 56 14.81 -9.71 -0.39
CA TYR A 56 16.00 -9.42 0.40
C TYR A 56 15.64 -8.97 1.82
N LEU A 57 14.70 -8.03 1.98
CA LEU A 57 14.25 -7.59 3.30
C LEU A 57 13.65 -8.74 4.13
N LYS A 58 12.82 -9.59 3.52
CA LYS A 58 12.29 -10.80 4.17
C LYS A 58 13.39 -11.75 4.60
N THR A 59 14.42 -11.91 3.76
CA THR A 59 15.59 -12.74 4.07
C THR A 59 16.36 -12.18 5.27
N LEU A 60 16.56 -10.86 5.33
CA LEU A 60 17.19 -10.19 6.47
C LEU A 60 16.35 -10.36 7.75
N ALA A 61 15.04 -10.14 7.68
CA ALA A 61 14.16 -10.28 8.84
C ALA A 61 14.15 -11.73 9.37
N LYS A 62 14.09 -12.72 8.47
CA LYS A 62 14.07 -14.14 8.83
C LYS A 62 15.42 -14.62 9.39
N ASN A 63 16.53 -14.19 8.80
CA ASN A 63 17.87 -14.69 9.12
C ASN A 63 18.67 -13.70 9.98
N GLY A 64 18.07 -12.62 10.45
CA GLY A 64 18.76 -11.52 11.13
C GLY A 64 19.50 -11.93 12.39
N ARG A 65 19.15 -13.07 13.00
CA ARG A 65 19.85 -13.65 14.15
C ARG A 65 21.25 -14.18 13.80
N HIS A 66 21.46 -14.59 12.54
CA HIS A 66 22.72 -15.12 12.04
C HIS A 66 23.56 -14.06 11.31
N ILE A 67 22.92 -12.96 10.87
CA ILE A 67 23.56 -11.88 10.12
C ILE A 67 23.93 -10.71 11.06
N GLY A 68 23.14 -10.49 12.10
CA GLY A 68 23.36 -9.44 13.08
C GLY A 68 24.38 -9.82 14.14
N HIS A 69 25.30 -8.91 14.43
CA HIS A 69 26.27 -9.08 15.52
C HIS A 69 25.63 -8.86 16.91
N SER A 70 24.40 -8.34 16.95
CA SER A 70 23.63 -8.10 18.18
C SER A 70 22.23 -8.71 18.09
N LYS A 71 21.64 -9.04 19.24
CA LYS A 71 20.24 -9.49 19.32
C LYS A 71 19.24 -8.40 18.91
N ARG A 72 19.63 -7.12 18.89
CA ARG A 72 18.78 -5.98 18.49
C ARG A 72 18.64 -5.83 16.98
N THR A 73 19.67 -6.24 16.22
CA THR A 73 19.72 -6.10 14.76
C THR A 73 18.59 -6.86 14.05
N THR A 74 18.15 -7.99 14.59
CA THR A 74 17.01 -8.74 14.03
C THR A 74 15.70 -7.94 14.10
N GLY A 75 15.48 -7.20 15.19
CA GLY A 75 14.31 -6.34 15.34
C GLY A 75 14.28 -5.21 14.31
N TYR A 76 15.45 -4.61 14.04
CA TYR A 76 15.58 -3.58 13.01
C TYR A 76 15.19 -4.09 11.62
N TYR A 77 15.65 -5.29 11.24
CA TYR A 77 15.28 -5.87 9.95
C TYR A 77 13.80 -6.22 9.85
N TYR A 78 13.19 -6.70 10.93
CA TYR A 78 11.74 -6.91 10.97
C TYR A 78 10.98 -5.60 10.77
N ASN A 79 11.35 -4.55 11.49
CA ASN A 79 10.68 -3.25 11.39
C ASN A 79 10.85 -2.63 9.99
N ILE A 80 12.05 -2.71 9.41
CA ILE A 80 12.32 -2.24 8.04
C ILE A 80 11.49 -3.03 7.03
N GLU A 81 11.49 -4.36 7.10
CA GLU A 81 10.69 -5.20 6.19
C GLU A 81 9.21 -4.86 6.31
N HIS A 82 8.68 -4.79 7.53
CA HIS A 82 7.27 -4.50 7.76
C HIS A 82 6.88 -3.11 7.23
N ALA A 83 7.63 -2.06 7.58
CA ALA A 83 7.34 -0.70 7.13
C ALA A 83 7.45 -0.58 5.59
N CYS A 84 8.51 -1.11 4.99
CA CYS A 84 8.65 -1.08 3.53
C CYS A 84 7.55 -1.89 2.84
N SER A 85 7.22 -3.09 3.32
CA SER A 85 6.15 -3.92 2.74
C SER A 85 4.78 -3.24 2.86
N GLN A 86 4.52 -2.52 3.94
CA GLN A 86 3.27 -1.78 4.13
C GLN A 86 3.15 -0.58 3.19
N TYR A 87 4.23 0.20 3.04
CA TYR A 87 4.15 1.52 2.42
C TYR A 87 4.71 1.61 1.00
N LEU A 88 5.65 0.73 0.61
CA LEU A 88 6.32 0.79 -0.69
C LEU A 88 5.85 -0.27 -1.69
N LYS A 89 4.97 -1.20 -1.30
CA LYS A 89 4.58 -2.32 -2.17
C LYS A 89 3.94 -1.86 -3.48
N ALA A 90 3.22 -0.75 -3.46
CA ALA A 90 2.61 -0.13 -4.65
C ALA A 90 3.66 0.37 -5.65
N TYR A 91 4.89 0.66 -5.21
CA TYR A 91 5.98 1.17 -6.05
C TYR A 91 6.95 0.06 -6.46
N GLN A 92 6.61 -1.22 -6.26
CA GLN A 92 7.52 -2.33 -6.54
C GLN A 92 8.07 -2.30 -7.98
N ASP A 93 7.24 -1.88 -8.94
CA ASP A 93 7.61 -1.83 -10.36
C ASP A 93 8.24 -0.48 -10.75
N ASP A 94 8.29 0.50 -9.83
CA ASP A 94 8.95 1.79 -9.98
C ASP A 94 10.09 1.96 -8.95
N VAL A 95 11.22 1.32 -9.27
CA VAL A 95 12.38 1.26 -8.38
C VAL A 95 13.04 2.63 -8.18
N ALA A 96 12.93 3.51 -9.18
CA ALA A 96 13.47 4.87 -9.08
C ALA A 96 12.72 5.67 -8.01
N VAL A 97 11.39 5.60 -8.02
CA VAL A 97 10.54 6.22 -6.98
C VAL A 97 10.79 5.59 -5.61
N MET A 98 10.89 4.25 -5.51
CA MET A 98 11.24 3.59 -4.24
C MET A 98 12.54 4.14 -3.65
N LEU A 99 13.58 4.34 -4.47
CA LEU A 99 14.86 4.89 -4.01
C LEU A 99 14.75 6.34 -3.56
N GLN A 100 13.95 7.16 -4.24
CA GLN A 100 13.73 8.55 -3.83
C GLN A 100 13.01 8.61 -2.48
N ILE A 101 11.93 7.85 -2.31
CA ILE A 101 11.16 7.76 -1.05
C ILE A 101 12.07 7.29 0.09
N LEU A 102 12.82 6.21 -0.12
CA LEU A 102 13.73 5.68 0.90
C LEU A 102 14.90 6.63 1.21
N GLY A 103 15.39 7.36 0.20
CA GLY A 103 16.41 8.39 0.39
C GLY A 103 15.93 9.52 1.31
N TRP A 104 14.69 9.98 1.13
CA TRP A 104 14.05 10.95 2.03
C TRP A 104 13.75 10.35 3.40
N THR A 105 13.27 9.11 3.45
CA THR A 105 13.03 8.37 4.71
C THR A 105 14.30 8.37 5.58
N SER A 106 15.46 8.04 5.01
CA SER A 106 16.73 8.02 5.76
C SER A 106 17.11 9.40 6.32
N ARG A 107 16.88 10.48 5.57
CA ARG A 107 17.12 11.86 6.04
C ARG A 107 16.16 12.23 7.17
N LEU A 108 14.88 11.91 7.02
CA LEU A 108 13.83 12.18 8.01
C LEU A 108 14.06 11.39 9.30
N MET A 109 14.44 10.11 9.23
CA MET A 109 14.80 9.33 10.42
C MET A 109 15.89 10.02 11.24
N ARG A 110 16.96 10.50 10.58
CA ARG A 110 18.06 11.19 11.26
C ARG A 110 17.62 12.53 11.83
N TYR A 111 16.78 13.27 11.11
CA TYR A 111 16.21 14.51 11.62
C TYR A 111 15.39 14.23 12.89
N TYR A 112 14.54 13.22 12.86
CA TYR A 112 13.65 12.85 13.96
C TYR A 112 14.35 12.28 15.20
N GLN A 113 15.42 11.50 14.99
CA GLN A 113 16.22 10.97 16.10
C GLN A 113 17.00 12.06 16.86
N ASN A 114 17.26 13.20 16.22
CA ASN A 114 18.05 14.30 16.78
C ASN A 114 17.18 15.50 17.23
N SER A 115 15.86 15.43 17.09
CA SER A 115 14.94 16.47 17.53
C SER A 115 14.32 16.10 18.88
N ASP A 116 14.55 16.92 19.90
CA ASP A 116 13.90 16.79 21.21
C ASP A 116 12.39 17.05 21.06
N SER A 117 11.59 15.98 21.10
CA SER A 117 10.13 16.01 21.04
C SER A 117 9.53 16.57 19.74
N ILE A 118 9.35 15.70 18.74
CA ILE A 118 8.48 15.96 17.60
C ILE A 118 7.05 15.85 18.10
N GLY A 119 6.25 16.92 18.02
CA GLY A 119 4.82 16.86 18.30
C GLY A 119 4.15 15.73 17.51
N GLU A 120 3.11 15.12 18.08
CA GLU A 120 2.31 14.08 17.41
C GLU A 120 1.79 14.61 16.07
N ILE A 121 2.43 14.23 14.97
CA ILE A 121 1.81 14.29 13.65
C ILE A 121 1.23 12.89 13.46
N THR A 122 -0.10 12.80 13.48
CA THR A 122 -0.83 11.57 13.18
C THR A 122 -0.30 10.97 11.89
N ALA A 123 0.17 9.72 11.98
CA ALA A 123 0.64 8.96 10.82
C ALA A 123 -0.41 9.06 9.71
N PRO A 124 -0.04 9.41 8.47
CA PRO A 124 -0.99 9.42 7.38
C PRO A 124 -1.55 8.01 7.23
N VAL A 125 -2.87 7.91 7.13
CA VAL A 125 -3.55 6.68 6.71
C VAL A 125 -3.07 6.43 5.29
N VAL A 126 -2.06 5.58 5.11
CA VAL A 126 -1.50 5.33 3.79
C VAL A 126 -2.53 4.60 2.95
N GLU A 127 -3.23 5.38 2.15
CA GLU A 127 -4.02 4.94 1.03
C GLU A 127 -3.04 4.43 -0.05
N SER A 128 -2.97 3.11 -0.21
CA SER A 128 -2.26 2.46 -1.31
C SER A 128 -2.63 3.09 -2.66
N ALA A 129 -1.77 3.01 -3.69
CA ALA A 129 -2.11 3.49 -5.03
C ALA A 129 -3.46 2.96 -5.54
N ARG A 130 -3.85 1.74 -5.14
CA ARG A 130 -5.17 1.18 -5.38
C ARG A 130 -6.30 1.94 -4.67
N GLN A 131 -6.07 2.41 -3.45
CA GLN A 131 -7.03 3.27 -2.73
C GLN A 131 -7.09 4.67 -3.33
N ALA A 132 -5.98 5.23 -3.84
CA ALA A 132 -6.00 6.48 -4.59
C ALA A 132 -6.77 6.35 -5.92
N GLU A 133 -6.56 5.27 -6.68
CA GLU A 133 -7.37 4.96 -7.88
C GLU A 133 -8.85 4.77 -7.52
N ILE A 134 -9.15 4.08 -6.41
CA ILE A 134 -10.52 3.92 -5.92
C ILE A 134 -11.09 5.27 -5.47
N ALA A 135 -10.33 6.12 -4.79
CA ALA A 135 -10.76 7.44 -4.32
C ALA A 135 -10.95 8.42 -5.49
N GLU A 136 -10.13 8.36 -6.53
CA GLU A 136 -10.30 9.13 -7.77
C GLU A 136 -11.56 8.66 -8.51
N VAL A 137 -11.79 7.35 -8.64
CA VAL A 137 -13.03 6.83 -9.23
C VAL A 137 -14.25 7.22 -8.38
N ILE A 138 -14.14 7.20 -7.05
CA ILE A 138 -15.23 7.59 -6.15
C ILE A 138 -15.50 9.10 -6.19
N SER A 139 -14.47 9.94 -6.25
CA SER A 139 -14.64 11.40 -6.31
C SER A 139 -15.08 11.89 -7.69
N ALA A 140 -14.70 11.18 -8.76
CA ALA A 140 -15.19 11.45 -10.12
C ALA A 140 -16.65 11.01 -10.33
N HIS A 141 -17.17 10.10 -9.50
CA HIS A 141 -18.53 9.57 -9.63
C HIS A 141 -19.37 9.90 -8.39
N ASN A 142 -20.31 10.84 -8.53
CA ASN A 142 -21.33 11.07 -7.51
C ASN A 142 -22.30 9.89 -7.44
N PHE A 143 -22.02 8.93 -6.56
CA PHE A 143 -22.91 7.79 -6.34
C PHE A 143 -24.20 8.19 -5.63
N ALA A 144 -25.31 7.57 -6.01
CA ALA A 144 -26.60 7.72 -5.36
C ALA A 144 -27.17 6.36 -4.93
N VAL A 145 -27.90 6.34 -3.81
CA VAL A 145 -28.70 5.17 -3.43
C VAL A 145 -29.76 4.91 -4.52
N ALA A 146 -30.01 3.63 -4.82
CA ALA A 146 -30.83 3.14 -5.94
C ALA A 146 -30.22 3.32 -7.34
N GLN A 147 -28.97 3.78 -7.46
CA GLN A 147 -28.25 3.76 -8.73
C GLN A 147 -27.88 2.32 -9.12
N VAL A 148 -28.09 1.98 -10.40
CA VAL A 148 -27.69 0.69 -10.97
C VAL A 148 -26.36 0.85 -11.69
N LEU A 149 -25.42 -0.07 -11.41
CA LEU A 149 -24.10 -0.15 -12.02
C LEU A 149 -23.90 -1.53 -12.65
N SER A 150 -23.16 -1.55 -13.76
CA SER A 150 -22.63 -2.79 -14.31
C SER A 150 -21.44 -3.28 -13.46
N ALA A 151 -21.44 -4.56 -13.11
CA ALA A 151 -20.40 -5.18 -12.30
C ALA A 151 -20.01 -6.56 -12.81
N THR A 152 -18.73 -6.90 -12.72
CA THR A 152 -18.22 -8.23 -13.04
C THR A 152 -18.10 -9.05 -11.77
N VAL A 153 -18.62 -10.29 -11.78
CA VAL A 153 -18.43 -11.24 -10.69
C VAL A 153 -17.00 -11.76 -10.73
N THR A 154 -16.20 -11.46 -9.72
CA THR A 154 -14.77 -11.83 -9.68
C THR A 154 -14.46 -13.02 -8.79
N ALA A 155 -15.33 -13.34 -7.83
CA ALA A 155 -15.17 -14.50 -6.96
C ALA A 155 -16.49 -14.92 -6.31
N ILE A 156 -16.73 -16.22 -6.17
CA ILE A 156 -17.87 -16.78 -5.43
C ILE A 156 -17.38 -17.76 -4.36
N LYS A 157 -17.69 -17.49 -3.09
CA LYS A 157 -17.36 -18.36 -1.95
C LYS A 157 -18.58 -18.66 -1.10
N GLY A 158 -19.22 -19.80 -1.36
CA GLY A 158 -20.46 -20.19 -0.70
C GLY A 158 -21.59 -19.24 -1.08
N ASN A 159 -22.10 -18.46 -0.12
CA ASN A 159 -23.12 -17.43 -0.37
C ASN A 159 -22.53 -16.01 -0.51
N LYS A 160 -21.21 -15.87 -0.58
CA LYS A 160 -20.55 -14.56 -0.75
C LYS A 160 -20.13 -14.40 -2.20
N VAL A 161 -20.49 -13.28 -2.80
CA VAL A 161 -20.16 -12.92 -4.19
C VAL A 161 -19.37 -11.62 -4.16
N THR A 162 -18.26 -11.57 -4.89
CA THR A 162 -17.44 -10.36 -5.03
C THR A 162 -17.70 -9.73 -6.38
N TYR A 163 -18.14 -8.48 -6.36
CA TYR A 163 -18.44 -7.66 -7.54
C TYR A 163 -17.32 -6.66 -7.76
N GLU A 164 -16.88 -6.52 -9.00
CA GLU A 164 -15.98 -5.46 -9.45
C GLU A 164 -16.77 -4.45 -10.28
N MET A 165 -16.82 -3.21 -9.82
CA MET A 165 -17.50 -2.09 -10.47
C MET A 165 -16.46 -1.08 -10.94
N LEU A 166 -16.70 -0.47 -12.10
CA LEU A 166 -15.83 0.57 -12.67
C LEU A 166 -14.35 0.15 -12.76
N GLY A 167 -14.08 -1.15 -12.95
CA GLY A 167 -12.73 -1.73 -13.08
C GLY A 167 -11.91 -1.83 -11.78
N THR A 168 -12.24 -1.05 -10.74
CA THR A 168 -11.37 -0.91 -9.56
C THR A 168 -12.06 -1.25 -8.24
N ILE A 169 -13.37 -0.97 -8.13
CA ILE A 169 -14.12 -1.07 -6.88
C ILE A 169 -14.56 -2.52 -6.67
N LYS A 170 -13.93 -3.24 -5.73
CA LYS A 170 -14.31 -4.61 -5.36
C LYS A 170 -15.12 -4.63 -4.08
N LEU A 171 -16.31 -5.21 -4.13
CA LEU A 171 -17.19 -5.33 -2.97
C LEU A 171 -17.75 -6.75 -2.84
N THR A 172 -17.50 -7.39 -1.70
CA THR A 172 -18.06 -8.72 -1.39
C THR A 172 -19.36 -8.59 -0.63
N GLN A 173 -20.43 -9.16 -1.19
CA GLN A 173 -21.78 -9.16 -0.60
C GLN A 173 -22.28 -10.58 -0.35
N LYS A 174 -23.10 -10.73 0.69
CA LYS A 174 -23.82 -11.98 0.95
C LYS A 174 -25.06 -12.05 0.07
N GLU A 175 -25.10 -13.02 -0.82
CA GLU A 175 -26.17 -13.27 -1.78
C GLU A 175 -26.76 -14.68 -1.57
N PRO A 176 -27.50 -14.92 -0.48
CA PRO A 176 -27.98 -16.26 -0.13
C PRO A 176 -28.91 -16.89 -1.17
N LYS A 177 -29.61 -16.08 -1.96
CA LYS A 177 -30.54 -16.56 -3.00
C LYS A 177 -29.91 -16.61 -4.39
N LYS A 178 -29.06 -15.63 -4.71
CA LYS A 178 -28.52 -15.43 -6.07
C LYS A 178 -27.10 -16.00 -6.25
N ALA A 179 -26.35 -16.28 -5.19
CA ALA A 179 -24.98 -16.79 -5.33
C ALA A 179 -24.87 -18.11 -6.12
N LYS A 180 -25.91 -18.96 -6.08
CA LYS A 180 -25.95 -20.23 -6.81
C LYS A 180 -26.22 -20.08 -8.31
N SER A 181 -26.78 -18.94 -8.74
CA SER A 181 -27.14 -18.67 -10.14
C SER A 181 -26.13 -17.77 -10.84
N LEU A 182 -25.04 -17.40 -10.16
CA LEU A 182 -23.99 -16.54 -10.69
C LEU A 182 -22.73 -17.36 -10.99
N SER A 183 -21.98 -16.92 -11.98
CA SER A 183 -20.69 -17.51 -12.37
C SER A 183 -19.57 -16.47 -12.32
N GLU A 184 -18.35 -16.89 -12.01
CA GLU A 184 -17.18 -16.02 -12.09
C GLU A 184 -16.95 -15.56 -13.54
N GLY A 185 -16.61 -14.29 -13.73
CA GLY A 185 -16.51 -13.62 -15.04
C GLY A 185 -17.84 -13.11 -15.60
N GLN A 186 -18.97 -13.40 -14.96
CA GLN A 186 -20.28 -12.92 -15.42
C GLN A 186 -20.45 -11.42 -15.16
N VAL A 187 -20.95 -10.69 -16.16
CA VAL A 187 -21.38 -9.30 -16.01
C VAL A 187 -22.83 -9.26 -15.55
N VAL A 188 -23.11 -8.52 -14.48
CA VAL A 188 -24.44 -8.36 -13.89
C VAL A 188 -24.70 -6.93 -13.49
N GLU A 189 -25.98 -6.60 -13.33
CA GLU A 189 -26.40 -5.33 -12.77
C GLU A 189 -26.52 -5.42 -11.24
N VAL A 190 -25.93 -4.43 -10.56
CA VAL A 190 -26.01 -4.27 -9.11
C VAL A 190 -26.55 -2.89 -8.76
N GLU A 191 -27.47 -2.85 -7.82
CA GLU A 191 -28.06 -1.62 -7.29
C GLU A 191 -27.34 -1.22 -6.00
N ILE A 192 -27.00 0.07 -5.87
CA ILE A 192 -26.43 0.63 -4.64
C ILE A 192 -27.53 0.74 -3.59
N VAL A 193 -27.37 0.01 -2.48
CA VAL A 193 -28.32 -0.03 -1.36
C VAL A 193 -27.92 0.92 -0.24
N ASP A 194 -26.61 1.12 -0.05
CA ASP A 194 -26.09 1.92 1.05
C ASP A 194 -24.75 2.55 0.67
N LEU A 195 -24.53 3.78 1.13
CA LEU A 195 -23.28 4.54 0.98
C LEU A 195 -22.68 4.77 2.37
N LYS A 196 -21.37 5.02 2.43
CA LYS A 196 -20.70 5.48 3.65
C LYS A 196 -20.80 7.00 3.77
N GLU A 197 -20.42 7.53 4.93
CA GLU A 197 -20.36 8.99 5.19
C GLU A 197 -19.38 9.72 4.25
N ASP A 198 -18.38 9.00 3.74
CA ASP A 198 -17.40 9.49 2.76
C ASP A 198 -17.89 9.45 1.29
N GLY A 199 -19.13 9.02 1.05
CA GLY A 199 -19.71 8.88 -0.30
C GLY A 199 -19.36 7.57 -1.02
N SER A 200 -18.50 6.73 -0.45
CA SER A 200 -18.13 5.44 -1.05
C SER A 200 -19.23 4.38 -0.92
N ILE A 201 -19.25 3.44 -1.87
CA ILE A 201 -20.24 2.35 -1.89
C ILE A 201 -20.03 1.41 -0.69
N LYS A 202 -21.03 1.33 0.18
CA LYS A 202 -21.02 0.44 1.36
C LYS A 202 -21.68 -0.89 1.06
N LYS A 203 -22.79 -0.86 0.32
CA LYS A 203 -23.59 -2.05 0.03
C LYS A 203 -24.21 -2.00 -1.34
N VAL A 204 -24.14 -3.12 -2.05
CA VAL A 204 -24.85 -3.34 -3.31
C VAL A 204 -25.69 -4.61 -3.23
N LYS A 205 -26.68 -4.72 -4.10
CA LYS A 205 -27.52 -5.91 -4.27
C LYS A 205 -27.64 -6.21 -5.76
N CYS A 206 -27.46 -7.48 -6.13
CA CYS A 206 -27.66 -7.88 -7.51
C CYS A 206 -29.16 -7.78 -7.89
N VAL A 207 -29.46 -7.08 -8.99
CA VAL A 207 -30.84 -6.87 -9.49
C VAL A 207 -31.23 -7.84 -10.61
N ASN A 208 -30.25 -8.45 -11.29
CA ASN A 208 -30.46 -9.55 -12.26
C ASN A 208 -30.94 -10.85 -11.61
#